data_AF-A0A5C6HNZ8-F1
#
_entry.id   AF-A0A5C6HNZ8-F1
#
_cell.length_a   1.000
_cell.length_b   1.000
_cell.length_c   1.000
_cell.angle_alpha   90.00
_cell.angle_beta   90.00
_cell.angle_gamma   90.00
#
_symmetry.space_group_name_H-M   'P 1'
#
loop_
_entity.id
_entity.type
_entity.pdbx_description
1 polymer ?
#
loop_
_entity_poly.entity_id
_entity_poly.type
_entity_poly.pdbx_seq_one_letter_code
_entity_poly.pdbx_strand_id
1 'polypeptide(L)'
;MRKLKQILTLLMLAVTINSCAIFYPNTDILMKVHKGMSKNEVSSLLGAPNYRRFDRSNEEWEYQKSVAGNGGNTVIVITFANDVVINMDSFSDNSYNNQINPVINIPVTDRPIGRPVRERPDPYSRSMREGEFTALYNKIKSKPFKDDQLEILQLAAGSNYFTCAQCVRLMSIYTFDDDKLEVAKIVIPRITDRENYDNVISAVSFISSEETVRKLFGIPKR
;
A
#
# COMPACT_ATOMS: atom_id res chain seq x y z
N MET A 1 -11.89 63.63 5.67
CA MET A 1 -12.99 62.62 5.56
C MET A 1 -12.95 61.76 4.28
N ARG A 2 -12.67 62.31 3.09
CA ARG A 2 -12.57 61.52 1.84
C ARG A 2 -11.51 60.40 1.86
N LYS A 3 -10.30 60.69 2.34
CA LYS A 3 -9.22 59.68 2.42
C LYS A 3 -9.50 58.56 3.44
N LEU A 4 -10.17 58.88 4.55
CA LEU A 4 -10.59 57.89 5.55
C LEU A 4 -11.67 56.95 4.99
N LYS A 5 -12.64 57.49 4.22
CA LYS A 5 -13.64 56.68 3.52
C LYS A 5 -13.01 55.78 2.46
N GLN A 6 -11.99 56.25 1.73
CA GLN A 6 -11.26 55.46 0.72
C GLN A 6 -10.41 54.34 1.32
N ILE A 7 -9.76 54.59 2.47
CA ILE A 7 -9.00 53.56 3.19
C ILE A 7 -9.96 52.50 3.76
N LEU A 8 -11.13 52.91 4.27
CA LEU A 8 -12.14 51.99 4.78
C LEU A 8 -12.77 51.13 3.67
N THR A 9 -13.01 51.68 2.46
CA THR A 9 -13.48 50.88 1.32
C THR A 9 -12.43 49.90 0.79
N LEU A 10 -11.14 50.28 0.79
CA LEU A 10 -10.05 49.37 0.41
C LEU A 10 -9.86 48.22 1.43
N LEU A 11 -10.05 48.49 2.72
CA LEU A 11 -9.98 47.48 3.77
C LEU A 11 -11.14 46.46 3.66
N MET A 12 -12.36 46.92 3.33
CA MET A 12 -13.52 46.04 3.12
C MET A 12 -13.40 45.19 1.86
N LEU A 13 -12.72 45.69 0.81
CA LEU A 13 -12.46 44.91 -0.40
C LEU A 13 -11.41 43.80 -0.15
N ALA A 14 -10.40 44.06 0.68
CA ALA A 14 -9.35 43.09 1.04
C ALA A 14 -9.86 41.90 1.88
N VAL A 15 -10.96 42.06 2.63
CA VAL A 15 -11.55 40.98 3.44
C VAL A 15 -12.37 39.99 2.59
N THR A 16 -12.73 40.34 1.35
CA THR A 16 -13.58 39.49 0.49
C THR A 16 -12.85 38.46 -0.38
N ILE A 17 -11.51 38.47 -0.41
CA ILE A 17 -10.73 37.59 -1.33
C ILE A 17 -10.37 36.24 -0.70
N ASN A 18 -10.68 36.00 0.59
CA ASN A 18 -10.64 34.64 1.17
C ASN A 18 -11.91 33.84 0.84
N SER A 19 -12.40 33.96 -0.38
CA SER A 19 -13.40 33.04 -0.91
C SER A 19 -12.67 31.78 -1.33
N CYS A 20 -12.60 30.78 -0.44
CA CYS A 20 -12.28 29.41 -0.87
C CYS A 20 -13.38 29.00 -1.86
N ALA A 21 -13.12 29.20 -3.15
CA ALA A 21 -13.96 28.66 -4.21
C ALA A 21 -13.98 27.13 -4.00
N ILE A 22 -15.14 26.61 -3.64
CA ILE A 22 -15.38 25.17 -3.58
C ILE A 22 -15.48 24.72 -5.04
N PHE A 23 -14.31 24.44 -5.63
CA PHE A 23 -14.24 23.80 -6.93
C PHE A 23 -14.76 22.37 -6.74
N TYR A 24 -15.93 22.08 -7.30
CA TYR A 24 -16.38 20.71 -7.47
C TYR A 24 -15.44 20.05 -8.47
N PRO A 25 -14.67 19.03 -8.08
CA PRO A 25 -13.84 18.33 -9.04
C PRO A 25 -14.74 17.70 -10.11
N ASN A 26 -14.43 17.98 -11.37
CA ASN A 26 -15.06 17.29 -12.50
C ASN A 26 -14.59 15.83 -12.51
N THR A 27 -15.37 14.91 -13.09
CA THR A 27 -14.99 13.50 -13.25
C THR A 27 -13.61 13.34 -13.91
N ASP A 28 -13.22 14.29 -14.75
CA ASP A 28 -11.91 14.36 -15.40
C ASP A 28 -10.73 14.38 -14.42
N ILE A 29 -10.90 14.94 -13.21
CA ILE A 29 -9.82 14.97 -12.20
C ILE A 29 -9.53 13.57 -11.66
N LEU A 30 -10.55 12.72 -11.54
CA LEU A 30 -10.35 11.32 -11.14
C LEU A 30 -9.51 10.57 -12.19
N MET A 31 -9.77 10.84 -13.47
CA MET A 31 -9.07 10.21 -14.59
C MET A 31 -7.62 10.66 -14.74
N LYS A 32 -7.23 11.78 -14.11
CA LYS A 32 -5.85 12.27 -14.13
C LYS A 32 -4.95 11.50 -13.18
N VAL A 33 -5.47 10.92 -12.10
CA VAL A 33 -4.66 10.15 -11.17
C VAL A 33 -4.36 8.77 -11.76
N HIS A 34 -3.08 8.42 -11.87
CA HIS A 34 -2.66 7.12 -12.39
C HIS A 34 -1.51 6.51 -11.58
N LYS A 35 -1.31 5.20 -11.75
CA LYS A 35 -0.21 4.45 -11.16
C LYS A 35 1.14 5.14 -11.46
N GLY A 36 2.00 5.22 -10.45
CA GLY A 36 3.32 5.85 -10.53
C GLY A 36 3.37 7.32 -10.13
N MET A 37 2.23 8.02 -10.01
CA MET A 37 2.21 9.41 -9.54
C MET A 37 2.77 9.55 -8.12
N SER A 38 3.49 10.63 -7.85
CA SER A 38 3.97 10.98 -6.52
C SER A 38 2.85 11.54 -5.64
N LYS A 39 3.06 11.51 -4.32
CA LYS A 39 2.17 12.18 -3.35
C LYS A 39 1.97 13.67 -3.64
N ASN A 40 3.00 14.35 -4.17
CA ASN A 40 2.92 15.77 -4.52
C ASN A 40 2.01 15.99 -5.73
N GLU A 41 2.16 15.19 -6.77
CA GLU A 41 1.27 15.25 -7.95
C GLU A 41 -0.19 14.98 -7.57
N VAL A 42 -0.43 13.97 -6.71
CA VAL A 42 -1.77 13.68 -6.18
C VAL A 42 -2.31 14.85 -5.35
N SER A 43 -1.47 15.44 -4.48
CA SER A 43 -1.85 16.61 -3.67
C SER A 43 -2.17 17.83 -4.53
N SER A 44 -1.45 18.04 -5.64
CA SER A 44 -1.74 19.12 -6.59
C SER A 44 -3.08 18.92 -7.31
N LEU A 45 -3.52 17.67 -7.50
CA LEU A 45 -4.79 17.35 -8.16
C LEU A 45 -5.98 17.35 -7.20
N LEU A 46 -5.85 16.73 -6.02
CA LEU A 46 -6.96 16.45 -5.10
C LEU A 46 -6.93 17.29 -3.80
N GLY A 47 -5.82 17.99 -3.55
CA GLY A 47 -5.56 18.69 -2.30
C GLY A 47 -5.14 17.74 -1.18
N ALA A 48 -5.28 18.22 0.06
CA ALA A 48 -5.05 17.40 1.25
C ALA A 48 -6.13 16.32 1.43
N PRO A 49 -5.78 15.11 1.89
CA PRO A 49 -6.74 14.05 2.14
C PRO A 49 -7.61 14.34 3.36
N ASN A 50 -8.82 13.79 3.37
CA ASN A 50 -9.73 13.83 4.51
C ASN A 50 -9.24 12.89 5.63
N TYR A 51 -8.78 11.69 5.24
CA TYR A 51 -8.19 10.72 6.16
C TYR A 51 -6.89 10.19 5.60
N ARG A 52 -5.95 9.94 6.50
CA ARG A 52 -4.63 9.38 6.19
C ARG A 52 -4.37 8.22 7.13
N ARG A 53 -4.00 7.07 6.57
CA ARG A 53 -3.62 5.88 7.31
C ARG A 53 -2.32 5.34 6.72
N PHE A 54 -1.43 4.82 7.55
CA PHE A 54 -0.17 4.25 7.10
C PHE A 54 0.15 3.00 7.91
N ASP A 55 0.72 2.01 7.23
CA ASP A 55 1.32 0.83 7.84
C ASP A 55 2.81 0.76 7.47
N ARG A 56 3.49 -0.34 7.83
CA ARG A 56 4.94 -0.48 7.58
C ARG A 56 5.31 -0.59 6.09
N SER A 57 4.35 -0.86 5.22
CA SER A 57 4.56 -1.22 3.81
C SER A 57 3.92 -0.23 2.83
N ASN A 58 2.78 0.37 3.20
CA ASN A 58 2.03 1.27 2.35
C ASN A 58 1.43 2.43 3.16
N GLU A 59 1.11 3.49 2.43
CA GLU A 59 0.36 4.62 2.95
C GLU A 59 -0.93 4.79 2.13
N GLU A 60 -2.04 5.11 2.76
CA GLU A 60 -3.32 5.28 2.10
C GLU A 60 -3.97 6.61 2.47
N TRP A 61 -4.42 7.32 1.43
CA TRP A 61 -5.11 8.59 1.52
C TRP A 61 -6.55 8.43 1.04
N GLU A 62 -7.49 8.94 1.82
CA GLU A 62 -8.91 8.92 1.52
C GLU A 62 -9.42 10.34 1.35
N TYR A 63 -10.18 10.55 0.29
CA TYR A 63 -10.84 11.81 -0.04
C TYR A 63 -12.34 11.60 -0.12
N GLN A 64 -13.08 12.57 0.40
CA GLN A 64 -14.52 12.68 0.23
C GLN A 64 -14.78 13.94 -0.57
N LYS A 65 -15.21 13.77 -1.83
CA LYS A 65 -15.44 14.88 -2.76
C LYS A 65 -16.83 14.77 -3.36
N SER A 66 -17.52 15.90 -3.45
CA SER A 66 -18.72 16.00 -4.29
C SER A 66 -18.25 16.17 -5.74
N VAL A 67 -18.42 15.15 -6.57
CA VAL A 67 -17.98 15.12 -7.97
C VAL A 67 -19.20 15.38 -8.85
N ALA A 68 -19.11 16.36 -9.75
CA ALA A 68 -20.21 16.72 -10.64
C ALA A 68 -20.57 15.53 -11.56
N GLY A 69 -21.85 15.14 -11.62
CA GLY A 69 -22.35 14.05 -12.45
C GLY A 69 -22.70 12.74 -11.74
N ASN A 70 -22.19 12.49 -10.52
CA ASN A 70 -22.45 11.25 -9.77
C ASN A 70 -23.59 11.33 -8.72
N GLY A 71 -24.27 12.48 -8.62
CA GLY A 71 -25.46 12.63 -7.76
C GLY A 71 -25.24 12.50 -6.24
N GLY A 72 -23.99 12.37 -5.77
CA GLY A 72 -23.66 12.17 -4.36
C GLY A 72 -22.17 12.32 -4.03
N ASN A 73 -21.83 12.12 -2.75
CA ASN A 73 -20.44 12.14 -2.28
C ASN A 73 -19.67 10.96 -2.90
N THR A 74 -18.52 11.23 -3.50
CA THR A 74 -17.60 10.23 -4.01
C THR A 74 -16.46 10.04 -3.02
N VAL A 75 -16.23 8.80 -2.61
CA VAL A 75 -15.06 8.40 -1.83
C VAL A 75 -13.97 7.97 -2.81
N ILE A 76 -12.77 8.50 -2.62
CA ILE A 76 -11.59 8.18 -3.41
C ILE A 76 -10.52 7.67 -2.46
N VAL A 77 -10.00 6.48 -2.70
CA VAL A 77 -8.96 5.85 -1.88
C VAL A 77 -7.73 5.65 -2.74
N ILE A 78 -6.58 6.20 -2.33
CA ILE A 78 -5.30 6.11 -3.04
C ILE A 78 -4.28 5.44 -2.14
N THR A 79 -3.65 4.37 -2.63
CA THR A 79 -2.58 3.65 -1.92
C THR A 79 -1.23 3.99 -2.54
N PHE A 80 -0.25 4.28 -1.68
CA PHE A 80 1.13 4.61 -2.01
C PHE A 80 2.09 3.55 -1.47
N ALA A 81 3.12 3.23 -2.24
CA ALA A 81 4.32 2.55 -1.76
C ALA A 81 5.55 3.25 -2.34
N ASN A 82 6.62 3.40 -1.56
CA ASN A 82 7.81 4.16 -1.96
C ASN A 82 7.46 5.55 -2.54
N ASP A 83 6.51 6.24 -1.89
CA ASP A 83 6.00 7.57 -2.25
C ASP A 83 5.31 7.70 -3.63
N VAL A 84 5.01 6.59 -4.31
CA VAL A 84 4.26 6.59 -5.58
C VAL A 84 2.95 5.82 -5.48
N VAL A 85 1.96 6.23 -6.28
CA VAL A 85 0.63 5.60 -6.38
C VAL A 85 0.78 4.18 -6.93
N ILE A 86 0.29 3.20 -6.19
CA ILE A 86 0.24 1.80 -6.61
C ILE A 86 -1.17 1.29 -6.86
N ASN A 87 -2.18 1.95 -6.27
CA ASN A 87 -3.60 1.60 -6.41
C ASN A 87 -4.49 2.84 -6.19
N MET A 88 -5.65 2.88 -6.85
CA MET A 88 -6.69 3.87 -6.63
C MET A 88 -8.08 3.25 -6.88
N ASP A 89 -9.02 3.50 -5.97
CA ASP A 89 -10.43 3.14 -6.12
C ASP A 89 -11.32 4.37 -5.90
N SER A 90 -12.44 4.47 -6.64
CA SER A 90 -13.45 5.51 -6.43
C SER A 90 -14.87 4.93 -6.49
N PHE A 91 -15.73 5.36 -5.56
CA PHE A 91 -17.10 4.86 -5.45
C PHE A 91 -18.05 5.88 -4.82
N SER A 92 -19.36 5.75 -5.10
CA SER A 92 -20.40 6.58 -4.50
C SER A 92 -20.70 6.18 -3.06
N ASP A 93 -20.77 7.14 -2.14
CA ASP A 93 -21.23 6.94 -0.77
C ASP A 93 -22.77 7.03 -0.71
N ASN A 94 -23.44 5.87 -0.83
CA ASN A 94 -24.91 5.76 -0.82
C ASN A 94 -25.51 5.57 0.58
N SER A 95 -24.82 5.99 1.65
CA SER A 95 -25.20 5.73 3.05
C SER A 95 -26.53 6.37 3.53
N TYR A 96 -27.27 7.09 2.68
CA TYR A 96 -28.53 7.74 3.05
C TYR A 96 -29.65 7.47 2.03
N ASN A 97 -30.12 6.22 1.92
CA ASN A 97 -31.44 5.91 1.33
C ASN A 97 -31.88 4.47 1.63
N ASN A 98 -32.11 4.11 2.89
CA ASN A 98 -32.97 2.96 3.18
C ASN A 98 -33.92 3.29 4.32
N GLN A 99 -35.20 3.35 3.95
CA GLN A 99 -36.35 3.51 4.81
C GLN A 99 -36.47 2.33 5.80
N ILE A 100 -36.96 2.67 6.99
CA ILE A 100 -37.18 1.82 8.16
C ILE A 100 -38.15 0.67 7.83
N ASN A 101 -37.79 -0.57 8.18
CA ASN A 101 -38.70 -1.72 8.34
C ASN A 101 -38.15 -2.70 9.40
N PRO A 102 -39.01 -3.51 10.07
CA PRO A 102 -38.97 -3.70 11.52
C PRO A 102 -37.95 -4.75 12.02
N VAL A 103 -37.62 -4.56 13.29
CA VAL A 103 -36.62 -5.26 14.12
C VAL A 103 -36.79 -6.78 14.11
N ILE A 104 -35.82 -7.50 13.56
CA ILE A 104 -35.55 -8.90 13.90
C ILE A 104 -34.33 -8.90 14.82
N ASN A 105 -34.53 -9.37 16.04
CA ASN A 105 -33.53 -9.44 17.10
C ASN A 105 -32.55 -10.58 16.78
N ILE A 106 -31.41 -10.25 16.15
CA ILE A 106 -30.29 -11.17 15.94
C ILE A 106 -29.23 -10.83 17.01
N PRO A 107 -28.70 -11.82 17.76
CA PRO A 107 -27.66 -11.59 18.76
C PRO A 107 -26.43 -10.94 18.10
N VAL A 108 -25.91 -9.90 18.77
CA VAL A 108 -24.82 -8.99 18.36
C VAL A 108 -23.77 -9.64 17.46
N THR A 109 -23.98 -9.54 16.15
CA THR A 109 -22.91 -9.51 15.14
C THR A 109 -22.80 -8.08 14.66
N ASP A 110 -22.11 -7.24 15.43
CA ASP A 110 -22.00 -5.82 15.13
C ASP A 110 -20.92 -5.60 14.05
N ARG A 111 -21.29 -5.84 12.79
CA ARG A 111 -20.70 -5.17 11.63
C ARG A 111 -21.82 -4.81 10.65
N PRO A 112 -22.07 -3.52 10.39
CA PRO A 112 -23.03 -3.09 9.40
C PRO A 112 -22.67 -3.65 8.03
N ILE A 113 -23.61 -4.39 7.44
CA ILE A 113 -23.54 -4.94 6.09
C ILE A 113 -23.62 -3.74 5.13
N GLY A 114 -22.47 -3.27 4.68
CA GLY A 114 -22.34 -2.06 3.86
C GLY A 114 -20.94 -1.87 3.27
N ARG A 115 -20.27 -2.97 2.90
CA ARG A 115 -19.12 -3.01 1.99
C ARG A 115 -19.20 -4.37 1.30
N PRO A 116 -18.93 -4.52 -0.01
CA PRO A 116 -18.21 -5.72 -0.39
C PRO A 116 -16.96 -5.68 0.49
N VAL A 117 -16.84 -6.62 1.43
CA VAL A 117 -15.55 -6.91 2.02
C VAL A 117 -14.73 -7.32 0.82
N ARG A 118 -14.05 -6.36 0.18
CA ARG A 118 -12.83 -6.66 -0.54
C ARG A 118 -12.02 -7.28 0.58
N GLU A 119 -12.00 -8.61 0.63
CA GLU A 119 -10.98 -9.32 1.35
C GLU A 119 -9.73 -8.53 0.97
N ARG A 120 -9.13 -7.86 1.97
CA ARG A 120 -7.79 -7.32 1.76
C ARG A 120 -7.09 -8.47 1.06
N PRO A 121 -6.51 -8.29 -0.15
CA PRO A 121 -5.63 -9.30 -0.67
C PRO A 121 -4.74 -9.58 0.51
N ASP A 122 -4.87 -10.79 1.03
CA ASP A 122 -4.11 -11.23 2.18
C ASP A 122 -2.66 -10.76 1.94
N PRO A 123 -1.87 -10.31 2.91
CA PRO A 123 -0.43 -10.21 2.72
C PRO A 123 0.14 -11.39 1.89
N TYR A 124 -0.42 -12.60 2.06
CA TYR A 124 -0.19 -13.79 1.23
C TYR A 124 -0.72 -13.72 -0.22
N SER A 125 -1.76 -12.96 -0.52
CA SER A 125 -2.35 -12.76 -1.85
C SER A 125 -1.46 -11.97 -2.82
N ARG A 126 -0.45 -11.23 -2.34
CA ARG A 126 0.57 -10.64 -3.22
C ARG A 126 1.78 -11.56 -3.44
N SER A 127 1.96 -12.56 -2.57
CA SER A 127 3.05 -13.52 -2.70
C SER A 127 2.80 -14.52 -3.81
N MET A 128 3.89 -15.03 -4.37
CA MET A 128 3.84 -16.10 -5.36
C MET A 128 3.03 -17.28 -4.82
N ARG A 129 2.10 -17.78 -5.63
CA ARG A 129 1.27 -18.94 -5.25
C ARG A 129 2.14 -20.19 -5.13
N GLU A 130 1.77 -21.12 -4.27
CA GLU A 130 2.58 -22.31 -3.97
C GLU A 130 2.94 -23.14 -5.22
N GLY A 131 2.03 -23.29 -6.18
CA GLY A 131 2.30 -24.00 -7.43
C GLY A 131 3.35 -23.29 -8.30
N GLU A 132 3.25 -21.96 -8.44
CA GLU A 132 4.22 -21.14 -9.18
C GLU A 132 5.57 -21.13 -8.47
N PHE A 133 5.56 -21.04 -7.14
CA PHE A 133 6.75 -21.11 -6.31
C PHE A 133 7.46 -22.46 -6.45
N THR A 134 6.72 -23.57 -6.43
CA THR A 134 7.30 -24.91 -6.60
C THR A 134 7.95 -25.05 -7.98
N ALA A 135 7.33 -24.51 -9.03
CA ALA A 135 7.94 -24.48 -10.36
C ALA A 135 9.23 -23.65 -10.40
N LEU A 136 9.24 -22.45 -9.80
CA LEU A 136 10.43 -21.61 -9.68
C LEU A 136 11.54 -22.30 -8.88
N TYR A 137 11.20 -22.86 -7.72
CA TYR A 137 12.13 -23.55 -6.83
C TYR A 137 12.83 -24.71 -7.56
N ASN A 138 12.06 -25.56 -8.25
CA ASN A 138 12.61 -26.68 -9.00
C ASN A 138 13.45 -26.19 -10.19
N LYS A 139 13.05 -25.11 -10.86
CA LYS A 139 13.82 -24.49 -11.94
C LYS A 139 15.18 -24.01 -11.43
N ILE A 140 15.23 -23.30 -10.30
CA ILE A 140 16.49 -22.86 -9.68
C ILE A 140 17.32 -24.08 -9.29
N LYS A 141 16.75 -25.01 -8.51
CA LYS A 141 17.45 -26.22 -8.03
C LYS A 141 18.02 -27.11 -9.14
N SER A 142 17.41 -27.08 -10.34
CA SER A 142 17.88 -27.84 -11.50
C SER A 142 19.17 -27.31 -12.13
N LYS A 143 19.56 -26.07 -11.83
CA LYS A 143 20.78 -25.46 -12.37
C LYS A 143 22.01 -25.98 -11.64
N PRO A 144 23.09 -26.33 -12.36
CA PRO A 144 24.30 -26.89 -11.73
C PRO A 144 25.17 -25.84 -11.04
N PHE A 145 25.10 -24.57 -11.45
CA PHE A 145 25.97 -23.51 -10.95
C PHE A 145 25.20 -22.46 -10.14
N LYS A 146 25.80 -21.97 -9.05
CA LYS A 146 25.21 -20.97 -8.15
C LYS A 146 24.86 -19.67 -8.89
N ASP A 147 25.72 -19.19 -9.78
CA ASP A 147 25.50 -17.91 -10.46
C ASP A 147 24.22 -17.94 -11.31
N ASP A 148 23.99 -19.04 -12.05
CA ASP A 148 22.74 -19.26 -12.80
C ASP A 148 21.51 -19.34 -11.89
N GLN A 149 21.66 -19.98 -10.71
CA GLN A 149 20.60 -20.09 -9.71
C GLN A 149 20.18 -18.71 -9.20
N LEU A 150 21.16 -17.86 -8.86
CA LEU A 150 20.94 -16.53 -8.34
C LEU A 150 20.43 -15.55 -9.41
N GLU A 151 20.87 -15.67 -10.66
CA GLU A 151 20.35 -14.87 -11.77
C GLU A 151 18.84 -15.11 -11.97
N ILE A 152 18.41 -16.38 -12.01
CA ILE A 152 17.00 -16.74 -12.12
C ILE A 152 16.20 -16.19 -10.93
N LEU A 153 16.76 -16.30 -9.72
CA LEU A 153 16.11 -15.78 -8.52
C LEU A 153 15.95 -14.26 -8.55
N GLN A 154 16.97 -13.52 -8.98
CA GLN A 154 16.92 -12.05 -9.11
C GLN A 154 15.85 -11.62 -10.11
N LEU A 155 15.80 -12.28 -11.28
CA LEU A 155 14.77 -12.03 -12.28
C LEU A 155 13.37 -12.28 -11.72
N ALA A 156 13.17 -13.40 -11.00
CA ALA A 156 11.90 -13.71 -10.37
C ALA A 156 11.52 -12.69 -9.28
N ALA A 157 12.47 -12.25 -8.46
CA ALA A 157 12.24 -11.26 -7.41
C ALA A 157 11.90 -9.86 -7.97
N GLY A 158 12.26 -9.55 -9.21
CA GLY A 158 11.91 -8.30 -9.87
C GLY A 158 10.40 -8.07 -9.98
N SER A 159 9.62 -9.13 -10.23
CA SER A 159 8.16 -9.03 -10.45
C SER A 159 7.30 -9.72 -9.38
N ASN A 160 7.90 -10.55 -8.53
CA ASN A 160 7.17 -11.33 -7.55
C ASN A 160 7.49 -10.94 -6.10
N TYR A 161 6.55 -11.26 -5.22
CA TYR A 161 6.74 -11.22 -3.78
C TYR A 161 6.78 -12.64 -3.21
N PHE A 162 7.37 -12.80 -2.03
CA PHE A 162 7.57 -14.09 -1.37
C PHE A 162 7.06 -14.06 0.06
N THR A 163 6.85 -15.22 0.64
CA THR A 163 6.69 -15.36 2.10
C THR A 163 8.03 -15.68 2.78
N CYS A 164 8.11 -15.49 4.10
CA CYS A 164 9.22 -15.95 4.94
C CYS A 164 9.46 -17.46 4.75
N ALA A 165 8.40 -18.27 4.69
CA ALA A 165 8.50 -19.71 4.44
C ALA A 165 9.10 -20.04 3.06
N GLN A 166 8.71 -19.29 2.02
CA GLN A 166 9.29 -19.41 0.68
C GLN A 166 10.76 -18.99 0.65
N CYS A 167 11.13 -17.93 1.37
CA CYS A 167 12.52 -17.51 1.54
C CYS A 167 13.36 -18.62 2.19
N VAL A 168 12.87 -19.23 3.27
CA VAL A 168 13.56 -20.35 3.95
C VAL A 168 13.77 -21.52 3.00
N ARG A 169 12.77 -21.88 2.18
CA ARG A 169 12.89 -22.94 1.17
C ARG A 169 13.95 -22.60 0.12
N LEU A 170 13.97 -21.37 -0.39
CA LEU A 170 15.01 -20.94 -1.34
C LEU A 170 16.41 -20.99 -0.72
N MET A 171 16.55 -20.56 0.54
CA MET A 171 17.82 -20.65 1.28
C MET A 171 18.25 -22.11 1.45
N SER A 172 17.32 -23.04 1.65
CA SER A 172 17.62 -24.46 1.85
C SER A 172 18.16 -25.18 0.62
N ILE A 173 18.29 -24.49 -0.53
CA ILE A 173 19.05 -25.01 -1.69
C ILE A 173 20.54 -25.10 -1.34
N TYR A 174 21.01 -24.24 -0.43
CA TYR A 174 22.42 -24.13 -0.05
C TYR A 174 22.68 -24.67 1.35
N THR A 175 23.86 -25.28 1.52
CA THR A 175 24.31 -25.82 2.81
C THR A 175 24.92 -24.74 3.69
N PHE A 176 25.71 -23.84 3.11
CA PHE A 176 26.50 -22.84 3.84
C PHE A 176 25.75 -21.52 3.99
N ASP A 177 25.93 -20.87 5.14
CA ASP A 177 25.26 -19.62 5.46
C ASP A 177 25.60 -18.48 4.49
N ASP A 178 26.83 -18.40 3.98
CA ASP A 178 27.23 -17.35 3.04
C ASP A 178 26.35 -17.34 1.79
N ASP A 179 26.10 -18.52 1.21
CA ASP A 179 25.22 -18.68 0.06
C ASP A 179 23.74 -18.43 0.42
N LYS A 180 23.30 -18.88 1.61
CA LYS A 180 21.95 -18.58 2.12
C LYS A 180 21.75 -17.06 2.27
N LEU A 181 22.77 -16.32 2.69
CA LEU A 181 22.72 -14.88 2.84
C LEU A 181 22.63 -14.17 1.48
N GLU A 182 23.20 -14.73 0.41
CA GLU A 182 23.00 -14.20 -0.95
C GLU A 182 21.54 -14.31 -1.38
N VAL A 183 20.87 -15.44 -1.11
CA VAL A 183 19.42 -15.59 -1.32
C VAL A 183 18.64 -14.59 -0.46
N ALA A 184 18.96 -14.49 0.82
CA ALA A 184 18.25 -13.62 1.76
C ALA A 184 18.30 -12.15 1.32
N LYS A 185 19.45 -11.67 0.81
CA LYS A 185 19.61 -10.31 0.27
C LYS A 185 18.68 -10.02 -0.90
N ILE A 186 18.42 -11.01 -1.75
CA ILE A 186 17.52 -10.88 -2.91
C ILE A 186 16.05 -10.92 -2.49
N VAL A 187 15.70 -11.82 -1.57
CA VAL A 187 14.31 -12.16 -1.27
C VAL A 187 13.69 -11.29 -0.17
N ILE A 188 14.44 -10.98 0.91
CA ILE A 188 13.91 -10.21 2.07
C ILE A 188 13.27 -8.86 1.69
N PRO A 189 13.80 -8.08 0.73
CA PRO A 189 13.15 -6.85 0.27
C PRO A 189 11.75 -7.06 -0.33
N ARG A 190 11.42 -8.30 -0.72
CA ARG A 190 10.18 -8.69 -1.40
C ARG A 190 9.30 -9.62 -0.55
N ILE A 191 9.56 -9.73 0.77
CA ILE A 191 8.74 -10.51 1.70
C ILE A 191 7.47 -9.76 2.10
N THR A 192 6.32 -10.46 2.12
CA THR A 192 5.01 -9.89 2.51
C THR A 192 4.64 -10.11 3.97
N ASP A 193 4.98 -11.26 4.55
CA ASP A 193 4.70 -11.68 5.93
C ASP A 193 5.92 -11.44 6.84
N ARG A 194 6.36 -10.18 6.89
CA ARG A 194 7.58 -9.76 7.62
C ARG A 194 7.51 -10.04 9.11
N GLU A 195 6.33 -10.18 9.70
CA GLU A 195 6.12 -10.61 11.08
C GLU A 195 6.70 -12.00 11.39
N ASN A 196 6.87 -12.85 10.37
CA ASN A 196 7.42 -14.20 10.49
C ASN A 196 8.94 -14.25 10.32
N TYR A 197 9.64 -13.12 10.51
CA TYR A 197 11.08 -12.99 10.25
C TYR A 197 11.93 -13.98 11.07
N ASP A 198 11.46 -14.41 12.24
CA ASP A 198 12.16 -15.39 13.09
C ASP A 198 12.41 -16.71 12.34
N ASN A 199 11.50 -17.12 11.44
CA ASN A 199 11.68 -18.32 10.61
C ASN A 199 12.92 -18.22 9.70
N VAL A 200 13.18 -17.02 9.16
CA VAL A 200 14.33 -16.75 8.27
C VAL A 200 15.63 -16.66 9.07
N ILE A 201 15.57 -16.09 10.28
CA ILE A 201 16.70 -16.04 11.21
C ILE A 201 17.11 -17.47 11.61
N SER A 202 16.16 -18.33 11.96
CA SER A 202 16.45 -19.72 12.35
C SER A 202 16.94 -20.62 11.20
N ALA A 203 16.93 -20.13 9.95
CA ALA A 203 17.42 -20.89 8.79
C ALA A 203 18.94 -20.78 8.58
N VAL A 204 19.60 -19.82 9.25
CA VAL A 204 21.06 -19.69 9.29
C VAL A 204 21.62 -20.26 10.59
N SER A 205 22.89 -20.66 10.57
CA SER A 205 23.52 -21.44 11.64
C SER A 205 24.42 -20.58 12.54
N PHE A 206 24.99 -19.51 12.00
CA PHE A 206 25.92 -18.65 12.72
C PHE A 206 25.24 -17.38 13.24
N ILE A 207 25.64 -16.95 14.44
CA ILE A 207 25.15 -15.71 15.08
C ILE A 207 25.41 -14.47 14.20
N SER A 208 26.55 -14.43 13.51
CA SER A 208 26.89 -13.36 12.55
C SER A 208 25.93 -13.32 11.35
N SER A 209 25.52 -14.49 10.86
CA SER A 209 24.51 -14.62 9.81
C SER A 209 23.16 -14.15 10.32
N GLU A 210 22.75 -14.54 11.53
CA GLU A 210 21.50 -14.07 12.13
C GLU A 210 21.45 -12.55 12.25
N GLU A 211 22.55 -11.92 12.68
CA GLU A 211 22.67 -10.47 12.75
C GLU A 211 22.48 -9.83 11.37
N THR A 212 23.08 -10.43 10.34
CA THR A 212 22.94 -9.97 8.96
C THR A 212 21.49 -10.05 8.50
N VAL A 213 20.79 -11.16 8.77
CA VAL A 213 19.36 -11.32 8.46
C VAL A 213 18.52 -10.29 9.22
N ARG A 214 18.74 -10.09 10.53
CA ARG A 214 18.06 -9.06 11.33
C ARG A 214 18.23 -7.66 10.73
N LYS A 215 19.46 -7.33 10.31
CA LYS A 215 19.76 -6.07 9.63
C LYS A 215 19.00 -5.92 8.31
N LEU A 216 18.89 -6.98 7.51
CA LEU A 216 18.12 -6.98 6.26
C LEU A 216 16.61 -6.73 6.49
N PHE A 217 16.07 -7.20 7.62
CA PHE A 217 14.69 -6.88 8.04
C PHE A 217 14.54 -5.50 8.69
N GLY A 218 15.62 -4.77 8.95
CA GLY A 218 15.60 -3.48 9.64
C GLY A 218 15.35 -3.60 11.15
N ILE A 219 15.67 -4.75 11.75
CA ILE A 219 15.48 -5.02 13.18
C ILE A 219 16.75 -4.60 13.94
N PRO A 220 16.65 -3.69 14.92
CA PRO A 220 17.81 -3.27 15.71
C PRO A 220 18.35 -4.42 16.57
N LYS A 221 19.64 -4.37 16.90
CA LYS A 221 20.24 -5.26 17.90
C LYS A 221 19.52 -5.10 19.23
N ARG A 222 19.13 -6.21 19.84
CA ARG A 222 18.74 -6.25 21.25
C ARG A 222 19.99 -6.16 22.13
#